data_AF-A0A7S8CD11-F1
#
_entry.id   AF-A0A7S8CD11-F1
#
_cell.length_a   1.000
_cell.length_b   1.000
_cell.length_c   1.000
_cell.angle_alpha   90.00
_cell.angle_beta   90.00
_cell.angle_gamma   90.00
#
_symmetry.space_group_name_H-M   'P 1'
#
loop_
_entity.id
_entity.type
_entity.pdbx_description
1 polymer ?
#
loop_
_entity_poly.entity_id
_entity_poly.type
_entity_poly.pdbx_seq_one_letter_code
_entity_poly.pdbx_strand_id
1 'polypeptide(L)'
;MKKSMIFSLFLSVIALAACGQTNDSALNDERQFNGTEFVRNELNSTQKDTQYTDDRTAVNNGKNFTDLDRTQPTENAEVAAIEDVIKAQGMKPGQIWANGNHLWVTAYTNEEVPDAKRIKKEGELHKAIVKAVPQYYVEVSVKER
;
A
#
# COMPACT_ATOMS: atom_id res chain seq x y z
N MET A 1 7.86 63.61 -14.37
CA MET A 1 8.09 62.41 -15.22
C MET A 1 8.79 61.28 -14.48
N LYS A 2 9.94 61.52 -13.81
CA LYS A 2 10.66 60.47 -13.04
C LYS A 2 9.89 59.94 -11.81
N LYS A 3 9.09 60.80 -11.16
CA LYS A 3 8.26 60.45 -9.99
C LYS A 3 7.03 59.59 -10.35
N SER A 4 6.46 59.75 -11.55
CA SER A 4 5.35 58.90 -12.03
C SER A 4 5.81 57.50 -12.44
N MET A 5 7.06 57.34 -12.88
CA MET A 5 7.59 56.05 -13.30
C MET A 5 7.87 55.12 -12.12
N ILE A 6 8.29 55.67 -10.97
CA ILE A 6 8.51 54.91 -9.72
C ILE A 6 7.17 54.46 -9.11
N PHE A 7 6.12 55.28 -9.24
CA PHE A 7 4.80 54.94 -8.72
C PHE A 7 4.17 53.76 -9.47
N SER A 8 4.40 53.65 -10.77
CA SER A 8 3.93 52.52 -11.59
C SER A 8 4.64 51.20 -11.27
N LEU A 9 5.89 51.26 -10.82
CA LEU A 9 6.68 50.07 -10.44
C LEU A 9 6.28 49.53 -9.06
N PHE A 10 5.91 50.43 -8.13
CA PHE A 10 5.42 50.02 -6.81
C PHE A 10 4.01 49.42 -6.88
N LEU A 11 3.18 49.88 -7.82
CA LEU A 11 1.81 49.40 -7.99
C LEU A 11 1.75 47.99 -8.58
N SER A 12 2.72 47.58 -9.42
CA SER A 12 2.75 46.22 -9.97
C SER A 12 3.13 45.17 -8.92
N VAL A 13 3.98 45.51 -7.94
CA VAL A 13 4.40 44.58 -6.87
C VAL A 13 3.24 44.23 -5.93
N ILE A 14 2.29 45.16 -5.69
CA ILE A 14 1.11 44.93 -4.84
C ILE A 14 0.09 44.01 -5.53
N ALA A 15 -0.02 44.06 -6.86
CA ALA A 15 -0.94 43.20 -7.61
C ALA A 15 -0.57 41.70 -7.55
N LEU A 16 0.70 41.36 -7.34
CA LEU A 16 1.14 39.97 -7.14
C LEU A 16 0.85 39.44 -5.72
N ALA A 17 0.61 40.30 -4.73
CA ALA A 17 0.37 39.91 -3.34
C ALA A 17 -1.12 39.66 -3.00
N ALA A 18 -2.04 39.91 -3.95
CA ALA A 18 -3.49 39.81 -3.73
C ALA A 18 -4.10 38.43 -4.05
N CYS A 19 -3.31 37.45 -4.48
CA CYS A 19 -3.73 36.04 -4.49
C CYS A 19 -3.34 35.38 -3.16
N GLY A 20 -3.94 35.86 -2.07
CA GLY A 20 -3.84 35.29 -0.74
C GLY A 20 -5.25 35.08 -0.17
N GLN A 21 -5.72 33.85 -0.22
CA GLN A 21 -7.04 33.35 0.18
C GLN A 21 -7.61 34.00 1.47
N THR A 22 -8.82 34.55 1.37
CA THR A 22 -9.73 34.66 2.52
C THR A 22 -10.79 33.59 2.39
N ASN A 23 -10.93 32.83 3.47
CA ASN A 23 -11.75 31.65 3.60
C ASN A 23 -13.24 32.00 3.46
N ASP A 24 -13.88 31.53 2.39
CA ASP A 24 -15.32 31.36 2.37
C ASP A 24 -15.69 30.27 3.40
N SER A 25 -15.97 30.71 4.64
CA SER A 25 -16.80 29.95 5.57
C SER A 25 -18.26 30.29 5.28
N ALA A 26 -18.69 30.04 4.04
CA ALA A 26 -20.06 30.15 3.65
C ALA A 26 -20.54 28.75 3.26
N LEU A 27 -21.48 28.26 4.06
CA LEU A 27 -22.40 27.17 3.75
C LEU A 27 -21.77 25.77 3.86
N ASN A 28 -21.68 25.30 5.11
CA ASN A 28 -22.07 23.93 5.41
C ASN A 28 -23.57 23.82 5.13
N ASP A 29 -23.94 23.71 3.87
CA ASP A 29 -25.21 23.11 3.55
C ASP A 29 -25.09 22.33 2.24
N GLU A 30 -25.79 21.20 2.27
CA GLU A 30 -26.17 20.37 1.16
C GLU A 30 -25.21 19.28 0.63
N ARG A 31 -25.52 18.08 1.14
CA ARG A 31 -25.84 16.87 0.37
C ARG A 31 -24.67 16.05 -0.15
N GLN A 32 -24.31 15.08 0.69
CA GLN A 32 -23.79 13.78 0.27
C GLN A 32 -24.60 13.23 -0.90
N PHE A 33 -23.99 13.13 -2.07
CA PHE A 33 -24.49 12.32 -3.17
C PHE A 33 -23.37 11.35 -3.57
N ASN A 34 -23.63 10.06 -3.42
CA ASN A 34 -22.83 8.97 -3.96
C ASN A 34 -21.50 8.61 -3.24
N GLY A 35 -21.49 8.63 -1.90
CA GLY A 35 -20.65 7.71 -1.11
C GLY A 35 -19.12 7.91 -1.15
N THR A 36 -18.61 9.05 -1.60
CA THR A 36 -17.18 9.38 -1.49
C THR A 36 -16.95 10.41 -0.39
N GLU A 37 -16.38 9.96 0.72
CA GLU A 37 -15.88 10.84 1.78
C GLU A 37 -14.43 11.21 1.44
N PHE A 38 -14.16 12.50 1.24
CA PHE A 38 -12.78 12.96 1.11
C PHE A 38 -12.15 13.04 2.49
N VAL A 39 -11.34 12.04 2.84
CA VAL A 39 -10.52 12.08 4.06
C VAL A 39 -9.49 13.21 3.90
N ARG A 40 -9.69 14.32 4.63
CA ARG A 40 -8.69 15.38 4.76
C ARG A 40 -7.55 14.88 5.64
N ASN A 41 -6.33 14.98 5.13
CA ASN A 41 -5.11 14.78 5.89
C ASN A 41 -4.78 16.03 6.72
N GLU A 42 -5.59 16.31 7.74
CA GLU A 42 -5.21 17.28 8.79
C GLU A 42 -5.15 16.55 10.13
N LEU A 43 -3.93 16.36 10.62
CA LEU A 43 -3.63 15.86 11.96
C LEU A 43 -4.04 16.94 12.97
N ASN A 44 -5.29 16.91 13.43
CA ASN A 44 -5.66 17.61 14.66
C ASN A 44 -6.76 16.89 15.44
N SER A 45 -6.36 16.47 16.64
CA SER A 45 -7.16 16.15 17.83
C SER A 45 -8.18 14.99 17.77
N THR A 46 -7.77 13.90 18.42
CA THR A 46 -8.57 13.14 19.39
C THR A 46 -9.87 12.49 18.90
N GLN A 47 -9.77 11.43 18.10
CA GLN A 47 -10.83 10.41 18.05
C GLN A 47 -10.50 9.30 19.06
N LYS A 48 -10.96 9.50 20.30
CA LYS A 48 -11.10 8.43 21.28
C LYS A 48 -12.20 7.48 20.82
N ASP A 49 -11.96 6.18 21.07
CA ASP A 49 -12.90 5.08 21.11
C ASP A 49 -13.67 4.75 19.83
N THR A 50 -13.03 3.98 18.96
CA THR A 50 -13.69 2.79 18.40
C THR A 50 -12.70 1.65 18.46
N GLN A 51 -12.80 0.88 19.55
CA GLN A 51 -12.19 -0.42 19.73
C GLN A 51 -12.68 -1.34 18.61
N TYR A 52 -11.93 -1.41 17.50
CA TYR A 52 -12.11 -2.48 16.52
C TYR A 52 -11.29 -3.66 17.03
N THR A 53 -11.98 -4.54 17.74
CA THR A 53 -11.46 -5.79 18.25
C THR A 53 -10.82 -6.56 17.10
N ASP A 54 -9.57 -6.94 17.33
CA ASP A 54 -8.76 -7.86 16.53
C ASP A 54 -9.48 -9.22 16.40
N ASP A 55 -10.44 -9.34 15.49
CA ASP A 55 -11.00 -10.62 15.09
C ASP A 55 -10.03 -11.33 14.13
N ARG A 56 -8.96 -11.84 14.74
CA ARG A 56 -8.17 -12.96 14.23
C ARG A 56 -9.08 -14.16 14.01
N THR A 57 -9.66 -14.33 12.82
CA THR A 57 -9.82 -15.63 12.14
C THR A 57 -10.74 -15.50 10.92
N ALA A 58 -10.17 -15.54 9.72
CA ALA A 58 -10.80 -16.17 8.56
C ALA A 58 -9.75 -16.41 7.46
N VAL A 59 -8.94 -17.46 7.62
CA VAL A 59 -8.18 -17.99 6.47
C VAL A 59 -9.21 -18.60 5.54
N ASN A 60 -9.51 -17.90 4.44
CA ASN A 60 -10.51 -18.28 3.45
C ASN A 60 -10.04 -19.55 2.71
N ASN A 61 -10.38 -20.70 3.27
CA ASN A 61 -10.17 -22.01 2.66
C ASN A 61 -11.19 -22.23 1.54
N GLY A 62 -10.82 -21.79 0.34
CA GLY A 62 -11.22 -22.36 -0.94
C GLY A 62 -12.72 -22.36 -1.25
N LYS A 63 -13.21 -21.30 -1.90
CA LYS A 63 -14.23 -21.37 -2.97
C LYS A 63 -14.00 -20.25 -3.97
N ASN A 64 -13.86 -20.61 -5.25
CA ASN A 64 -13.78 -19.69 -6.39
C ASN A 64 -15.06 -18.86 -6.50
N PHE A 65 -15.10 -17.70 -5.85
CA PHE A 65 -16.03 -16.64 -6.19
C PHE A 65 -15.22 -15.36 -6.36
N THR A 66 -15.46 -14.65 -7.46
CA THR A 66 -15.03 -13.27 -7.62
C THR A 66 -15.80 -12.45 -6.60
N ASP A 67 -15.24 -12.36 -5.39
CA ASP A 67 -15.82 -11.61 -4.31
C ASP A 67 -15.58 -10.12 -4.60
N LEU A 68 -16.65 -9.40 -4.93
CA LEU A 68 -16.66 -7.94 -5.05
C LEU A 68 -16.88 -7.28 -3.67
N ASP A 69 -16.90 -8.07 -2.60
CA ASP A 69 -17.00 -7.57 -1.24
C ASP A 69 -15.69 -6.89 -0.81
N ARG A 70 -15.84 -5.91 0.08
CA ARG A 70 -14.89 -4.83 0.36
C ARG A 70 -13.65 -5.26 1.17
N THR A 71 -13.36 -6.56 1.19
CA THR A 71 -12.24 -7.20 1.88
C THR A 71 -11.33 -7.93 0.88
N GLN A 72 -10.96 -7.25 -0.22
CA GLN A 72 -9.75 -7.65 -0.93
C GLN A 72 -8.61 -7.63 0.08
N PRO A 73 -7.83 -8.72 0.22
CA PRO A 73 -6.60 -8.67 0.98
C PRO A 73 -5.81 -7.45 0.52
N THR A 74 -5.53 -6.55 1.44
CA THR A 74 -4.63 -5.45 1.10
C THR A 74 -3.28 -6.07 0.75
N GLU A 75 -2.54 -5.46 -0.17
CA GLU A 75 -1.18 -5.88 -0.57
C GLU A 75 -0.32 -6.22 0.67
N ASN A 76 -0.50 -5.46 1.76
CA ASN A 76 0.16 -5.66 3.05
C ASN A 76 -0.18 -7.00 3.74
N ALA A 77 -1.44 -7.46 3.69
CA ALA A 77 -1.86 -8.72 4.30
C ALA A 77 -1.29 -9.93 3.54
N GLU A 78 -1.23 -9.84 2.21
CA GLU A 78 -0.65 -10.89 1.37
C GLU A 78 0.87 -10.95 1.54
N VAL A 79 1.54 -9.80 1.55
CA VAL A 79 2.98 -9.71 1.84
C VAL A 79 3.28 -10.34 3.19
N ALA A 80 2.51 -10.04 4.24
CA ALA A 80 2.69 -10.64 5.56
C ALA A 80 2.52 -12.18 5.54
N ALA A 81 1.50 -12.69 4.85
CA ALA A 81 1.30 -14.13 4.70
C ALA A 81 2.47 -14.81 3.95
N ILE A 82 3.00 -14.17 2.91
CA ILE A 82 4.16 -14.67 2.15
C ILE A 82 5.41 -14.66 3.04
N GLU A 83 5.65 -13.60 3.81
CA GLU A 83 6.76 -13.55 4.75
C GLU A 83 6.72 -14.69 5.78
N ASP A 84 5.54 -14.98 6.33
CA ASP A 84 5.36 -16.04 7.31
C ASP A 84 5.64 -17.42 6.69
N VAL A 85 5.22 -17.64 5.44
CA VAL A 85 5.57 -18.86 4.69
C VAL A 85 7.09 -18.98 4.49
N ILE A 86 7.78 -17.89 4.13
CA ILE A 86 9.24 -17.89 3.95
C ILE A 86 9.95 -18.20 5.29
N LYS A 87 9.52 -17.56 6.38
CA LYS A 87 10.07 -17.77 7.73
C LYS A 87 9.83 -19.21 8.20
N ALA A 88 8.67 -19.77 7.94
CA ALA A 88 8.34 -21.16 8.29
C ALA A 88 9.25 -22.19 7.59
N GLN A 89 9.84 -21.84 6.45
CA GLN A 89 10.86 -22.66 5.77
C GLN A 89 12.30 -22.37 6.22
N GLY A 90 12.49 -21.60 7.30
CA GLY A 90 13.81 -21.26 7.84
C GLY A 90 14.61 -20.29 6.96
N MET A 91 13.94 -19.58 6.05
CA MET A 91 14.54 -18.58 5.18
C MET A 91 14.21 -17.17 5.66
N LYS A 92 15.01 -16.19 5.24
CA LYS A 92 14.76 -14.77 5.50
C LYS A 92 13.99 -14.17 4.33
N PRO A 93 12.87 -13.47 4.55
CA PRO A 93 12.18 -12.75 3.49
C PRO A 93 13.09 -11.69 2.86
N GLY A 94 12.97 -11.57 1.55
CA GLY A 94 13.61 -10.54 0.74
C GLY A 94 12.59 -9.64 0.08
N GLN A 95 12.84 -9.30 -1.18
CA GLN A 95 11.91 -8.50 -1.96
C GLN A 95 10.66 -9.32 -2.31
N ILE A 96 9.49 -8.76 -2.03
CA ILE A 96 8.19 -9.27 -2.44
C ILE A 96 7.49 -8.13 -3.18
N TRP A 97 7.05 -8.37 -4.42
CA TRP A 97 6.32 -7.38 -5.19
C TRP A 97 5.35 -8.06 -6.16
N ALA A 98 4.24 -7.39 -6.43
CA ALA A 98 3.20 -7.87 -7.33
C ALA A 98 3.00 -6.90 -8.50
N ASN A 99 2.64 -7.43 -9.66
CA ASN A 99 2.18 -6.67 -10.82
C ASN A 99 1.00 -7.41 -11.44
N GLY A 100 -0.21 -6.87 -11.23
CA GLY A 100 -1.44 -7.56 -11.60
C GLY A 100 -1.57 -8.88 -10.84
N ASN A 101 -1.67 -9.98 -11.59
CA ASN A 101 -1.76 -11.34 -11.05
C ASN A 101 -0.40 -12.06 -10.98
N HIS A 102 0.72 -11.39 -11.23
CA HIS A 102 2.05 -11.96 -11.07
C HIS A 102 2.69 -11.50 -9.77
N LEU A 103 3.33 -12.42 -9.05
CA LEU A 103 3.99 -12.20 -7.78
C LEU A 103 5.43 -12.69 -7.85
N TRP A 104 6.38 -11.81 -7.51
CA TRP A 104 7.80 -12.14 -7.46
C TRP A 104 8.29 -12.12 -6.03
N VAL A 105 8.93 -13.21 -5.62
CA VAL A 105 9.39 -13.43 -4.25
C VAL A 105 10.85 -13.80 -4.24
N THR A 106 11.66 -13.03 -3.52
CA THR A 106 13.04 -13.39 -3.18
C THR A 106 13.12 -13.84 -1.74
N ALA A 107 13.72 -15.01 -1.50
CA ALA A 107 14.03 -15.51 -0.16
C ALA A 107 15.55 -15.73 -0.01
N TYR A 108 16.06 -15.46 1.18
CA TYR A 108 17.48 -15.63 1.50
C TYR A 108 17.71 -16.82 2.43
N THR A 109 18.73 -17.61 2.14
CA THR A 109 19.20 -18.70 3.00
C THR A 109 20.66 -18.45 3.39
N ASN A 110 21.05 -18.86 4.61
CA ASN A 110 22.45 -18.75 5.07
C ASN A 110 23.26 -20.00 4.69
N GLU A 111 22.64 -20.99 4.03
CA GLU A 111 23.32 -22.19 3.57
C GLU A 111 23.86 -21.99 2.16
N GLU A 112 25.04 -22.49 1.87
CA GLU A 112 25.54 -22.60 0.50
C GLU A 112 24.70 -23.64 -0.25
N VAL A 113 24.05 -23.25 -1.34
CA VAL A 113 23.06 -24.09 -2.02
C VAL A 113 23.51 -24.42 -3.44
N PRO A 114 23.99 -25.64 -3.71
CA PRO A 114 24.21 -26.10 -5.09
C PRO A 114 22.93 -25.97 -5.92
N ASP A 115 23.05 -25.72 -7.22
CA ASP A 115 21.91 -25.42 -8.11
C ASP A 115 20.77 -26.44 -8.01
N ALA A 116 21.08 -27.74 -7.93
CA ALA A 116 20.07 -28.78 -7.76
C ALA A 116 19.28 -28.66 -6.45
N LYS A 117 19.94 -28.26 -5.34
CA LYS A 117 19.27 -27.99 -4.06
C LYS A 117 18.50 -26.67 -4.11
N ARG A 118 18.97 -25.67 -4.87
CA ARG A 118 18.32 -24.37 -5.04
C ARG A 118 16.98 -24.54 -5.74
N ILE A 119 16.95 -25.27 -6.85
CA ILE A 119 15.72 -25.61 -7.59
C ILE A 119 14.73 -26.34 -6.69
N LYS A 120 15.20 -27.27 -5.86
CA LYS A 120 14.34 -27.98 -4.91
C LYS A 120 13.72 -27.03 -3.89
N LYS A 121 14.54 -26.16 -3.26
CA LYS A 121 14.06 -25.15 -2.29
C LYS A 121 13.09 -24.16 -2.93
N GLU A 122 13.38 -23.68 -4.13
CA GLU A 122 12.49 -22.81 -4.91
C GLU A 122 11.16 -23.50 -5.20
N GLY A 123 11.17 -24.78 -5.59
CA GLY A 123 9.96 -25.56 -5.84
C GLY A 123 9.13 -25.81 -4.57
N GLU A 124 9.77 -26.06 -3.44
CA GLU A 124 9.10 -26.21 -2.13
C GLU A 124 8.49 -24.90 -1.66
N LEU A 125 9.22 -23.79 -1.79
CA LEU A 125 8.74 -22.46 -1.44
C LEU A 125 7.61 -22.00 -2.37
N HIS A 126 7.74 -22.22 -3.68
CA HIS A 126 6.70 -21.93 -4.67
C HIS A 126 5.39 -22.64 -4.32
N LYS A 127 5.42 -23.95 -4.04
CA LYS A 127 4.23 -24.71 -3.64
C LYS A 127 3.58 -24.16 -2.37
N ALA A 128 4.39 -23.77 -1.39
CA ALA A 128 3.88 -23.22 -0.14
C ALA A 128 3.22 -21.85 -0.34
N ILE A 129 3.82 -20.98 -1.14
CA ILE A 129 3.28 -19.65 -1.43
C ILE A 129 2.01 -19.75 -2.27
N VAL A 130 1.97 -20.58 -3.32
CA VAL A 130 0.76 -20.81 -4.13
C VAL A 130 -0.41 -21.30 -3.27
N LYS A 131 -0.14 -22.09 -2.22
CA LYS A 131 -1.17 -22.52 -1.27
C LYS A 131 -1.70 -21.38 -0.41
N ALA A 132 -0.85 -20.42 -0.05
CA ALA A 132 -1.20 -19.27 0.78
C ALA A 132 -1.92 -18.17 -0.02
N VAL A 133 -1.51 -17.92 -1.26
CA VAL A 133 -2.01 -16.85 -2.12
C VAL A 133 -2.35 -17.40 -3.53
N PRO A 134 -3.41 -18.21 -3.66
CA PRO A 134 -3.71 -18.97 -4.88
C PRO A 134 -4.09 -18.10 -6.10
N GLN A 135 -4.40 -16.82 -5.90
CA GLN A 135 -4.76 -15.87 -6.93
C GLN A 135 -3.57 -15.38 -7.79
N TYR A 136 -2.33 -15.64 -7.37
CA TYR A 136 -1.13 -15.17 -8.07
C TYR A 136 -0.39 -16.26 -8.85
N TYR A 137 0.19 -15.86 -9.98
CA TYR A 137 1.29 -16.57 -10.65
C TYR A 137 2.60 -16.23 -9.94
N VAL A 138 3.15 -17.20 -9.22
CA VAL A 138 4.27 -16.97 -8.30
C VAL A 138 5.60 -17.35 -8.93
N GLU A 139 6.52 -16.39 -9.02
CA GLU A 139 7.93 -16.60 -9.33
C GLU A 139 8.77 -16.47 -8.06
N VAL A 140 9.61 -17.48 -7.78
CA VAL A 140 10.42 -17.56 -6.56
C VAL A 140 11.89 -17.63 -6.91
N SER A 141 12.72 -16.86 -6.20
CA SER A 141 14.18 -16.93 -6.27
C SER A 141 14.77 -17.12 -4.88
N VAL A 142 15.58 -18.17 -4.69
CA VAL A 142 16.31 -18.44 -3.44
C VAL A 142 17.78 -18.06 -3.60
N LYS A 143 18.21 -17.07 -2.81
CA LYS A 143 19.56 -16.49 -2.84
C LYS A 143 20.30 -16.74 -1.53
N GLU A 144 21.62 -16.75 -1.62
CA GLU A 144 22.51 -16.80 -0.46
C GLU A 144 22.71 -15.39 0.11
N ARG A 145 22.92 -15.27 1.42
CA ARG A 145 23.12 -13.98 2.11
C ARG A 145 24.18 -14.05 3.19
#